data_AF-A0A2L2WW10-F1
#
_entry.id   AF-A0A2L2WW10-F1
#
_cell.length_a   1.000
_cell.length_b   1.000
_cell.length_c   1.000
_cell.angle_alpha   90.00
_cell.angle_beta   90.00
_cell.angle_gamma   90.00
#
_symmetry.space_group_name_H-M   'P 1'
#
loop_
_entity.id
_entity.type
_entity.pdbx_description
1 polymer ?
#
loop_
_entity_poly.entity_id
_entity_poly.type
_entity_poly.pdbx_seq_one_letter_code
_entity_poly.pdbx_strand_id
1 'polypeptide(L)'
;MEAQEVIKIIESQLTGDEQQLLKDTINYGAWGDTDMEFRNEAGDIETAYAWGYCTNDAKNAGHFSGRKVATMFKSIYQKLCPDNHTGRFLSQCNDWWGDGSGDMLFIRGEIHNYIEEWASK
;
A
#
# COMPACT_ATOMS: atom_id res chain seq x y z
N MET A 1 -8.42 -8.68 11.89
CA MET A 1 -6.99 -8.44 12.24
C MET A 1 -6.90 -7.07 12.88
N GLU A 2 -6.20 -6.95 14.01
CA GLU A 2 -6.11 -5.68 14.74
C GLU A 2 -5.20 -4.69 14.01
N ALA A 3 -5.63 -3.45 13.82
CA ALA A 3 -4.86 -2.44 13.07
C ALA A 3 -3.44 -2.21 13.65
N GLN A 4 -3.31 -2.29 14.98
CA GLN A 4 -2.01 -2.16 15.65
C GLN A 4 -1.04 -3.30 15.30
N GLU A 5 -1.56 -4.50 15.04
CA GLU A 5 -0.75 -5.64 14.60
C GLU A 5 -0.21 -5.40 13.19
N VAL A 6 -1.06 -4.88 12.28
CA VAL A 6 -0.65 -4.51 10.93
C VAL A 6 0.46 -3.46 10.94
N ILE A 7 0.32 -2.42 11.77
CA ILE A 7 1.35 -1.38 11.91
C ILE A 7 2.68 -2.01 12.36
N LYS A 8 2.66 -2.90 13.37
CA LYS A 8 3.88 -3.61 13.81
C LYS A 8 4.49 -4.47 12.71
N ILE A 9 3.67 -5.12 11.89
CA ILE A 9 4.13 -5.89 10.73
C ILE A 9 4.84 -4.97 9.73
N ILE A 10 4.22 -3.84 9.39
CA ILE A 10 4.82 -2.84 8.49
C ILE A 10 6.17 -2.36 9.06
N GLU A 11 6.19 -1.94 10.32
CA GLU A 11 7.39 -1.38 10.97
C GLU A 11 8.52 -2.39 11.12
N SER A 12 8.20 -3.68 11.29
CA SER A 12 9.21 -4.74 11.44
C SER A 12 9.77 -5.25 10.11
N GLN A 13 8.99 -5.19 9.03
CA GLN A 13 9.41 -5.70 7.71
C GLN A 13 10.01 -4.61 6.81
N LEU A 14 9.53 -3.37 6.94
CA LEU A 14 9.98 -2.26 6.12
C LEU A 14 11.13 -1.49 6.79
N THR A 15 12.08 -1.05 5.97
CA THR A 15 13.10 -0.07 6.39
C THR A 15 12.46 1.30 6.65
N GLY A 16 13.16 2.19 7.36
CA GLY A 16 12.65 3.55 7.60
C GLY A 16 12.30 4.31 6.32
N ASP A 17 13.11 4.18 5.26
CA ASP A 17 12.82 4.81 3.96
C ASP A 17 11.58 4.22 3.28
N GLU A 18 11.40 2.89 3.37
CA GLU A 18 10.22 2.22 2.81
C GLU A 18 8.94 2.58 3.58
N GLN A 19 9.04 2.68 4.92
CA GLN A 19 7.95 3.18 5.75
C GLN A 19 7.60 4.61 5.35
N GLN A 20 8.58 5.51 5.24
CA GLN A 20 8.34 6.89 4.84
C GLN A 20 7.70 6.97 3.45
N LEU A 21 8.16 6.20 2.47
CA LEU A 21 7.55 6.18 1.13
C LEU A 21 6.10 5.69 1.17
N LEU A 22 5.79 4.68 1.99
CA LEU A 22 4.43 4.21 2.17
C LEU A 22 3.55 5.29 2.80
N LYS A 23 4.05 6.01 3.82
CA LYS A 23 3.35 7.16 4.41
C LYS A 23 3.11 8.28 3.41
N ASP A 24 4.11 8.62 2.61
CA ASP A 24 4.00 9.62 1.54
C ASP A 24 2.91 9.23 0.53
N THR A 25 2.83 7.95 0.18
CA THR A 25 1.79 7.42 -0.71
C THR A 25 0.40 7.57 -0.11
N ILE A 26 0.24 7.24 1.17
CA ILE A 26 -1.04 7.33 1.87
C ILE A 26 -1.50 8.78 1.99
N ASN A 27 -0.59 9.69 2.37
CA ASN A 27 -0.92 11.09 2.62
C ASN A 27 -1.19 11.91 1.34
N TYR A 28 -0.57 11.55 0.21
CA TYR A 28 -0.65 12.34 -1.03
C TYR A 28 -1.34 11.63 -2.19
N GLY A 29 -1.57 10.32 -2.09
CA GLY A 29 -2.13 9.51 -3.17
C GLY A 29 -3.60 9.12 -2.99
N ALA A 30 -4.28 9.55 -1.93
CA ALA A 30 -5.66 9.13 -1.68
C ALA A 30 -6.58 9.34 -2.90
N TRP A 31 -7.21 8.25 -3.35
CA TRP A 31 -8.12 8.25 -4.49
C TRP A 31 -9.58 8.05 -4.07
N GLY A 32 -9.87 7.00 -3.30
CA GLY A 32 -11.21 6.66 -2.86
C GLY A 32 -11.43 5.18 -2.59
N ASP A 33 -12.68 4.82 -2.30
CA ASP A 33 -13.11 3.45 -2.06
C ASP A 33 -13.24 2.61 -3.32
N THR A 34 -13.01 1.31 -3.16
CA THR A 34 -13.26 0.29 -4.19
C THR A 34 -13.36 -1.09 -3.53
N ASP A 35 -13.73 -2.09 -4.31
CA ASP A 35 -13.46 -3.49 -3.98
C ASP A 35 -12.11 -3.91 -4.57
N MET A 36 -11.35 -4.72 -3.83
CA MET A 36 -10.06 -5.25 -4.26
C MET A 36 -9.81 -6.66 -3.72
N GLU A 37 -8.97 -7.42 -4.41
CA GLU A 37 -8.52 -8.74 -3.97
C GLU A 37 -7.50 -8.64 -2.84
N PHE A 38 -7.69 -9.47 -1.81
CA PHE A 38 -6.75 -9.66 -0.72
C PHE A 38 -6.67 -11.14 -0.34
N ARG A 39 -5.64 -11.50 0.43
CA ARG A 39 -5.52 -12.82 1.03
C ARG A 39 -6.23 -12.87 2.38
N ASN A 40 -7.01 -13.91 2.63
CA ASN A 40 -7.57 -14.19 3.95
C ASN A 40 -6.56 -14.93 4.85
N GLU A 41 -6.99 -15.43 6.02
CA GLU A 41 -6.09 -16.14 6.94
C GLU A 41 -5.61 -17.50 6.45
N ALA A 42 -6.43 -18.18 5.64
CA ALA A 42 -6.08 -19.45 5.02
C ALA A 42 -5.13 -19.28 3.80
N GLY A 43 -4.92 -18.04 3.36
CA GLY A 43 -4.15 -17.72 2.16
C GLY A 43 -4.97 -17.76 0.87
N ASP A 44 -6.30 -17.88 0.95
CA ASP A 44 -7.17 -17.82 -0.22
C ASP A 44 -7.42 -16.36 -0.62
N ILE A 45 -7.72 -16.14 -1.90
CA ILE A 45 -8.10 -14.82 -2.42
C ILE A 45 -9.57 -14.57 -2.08
N GLU A 46 -9.85 -13.39 -1.55
CA GLU A 46 -11.19 -12.87 -1.35
C GLU A 46 -11.27 -11.42 -1.84
N THR A 47 -12.44 -11.03 -2.34
CA THR A 47 -12.75 -9.63 -2.64
C THR A 47 -13.23 -8.95 -1.37
N ALA A 48 -12.63 -7.82 -1.01
CA ALA A 48 -13.01 -7.03 0.15
C ALA A 48 -12.99 -5.54 -0.19
N TYR A 49 -13.77 -4.78 0.58
CA TYR A 49 -13.75 -3.32 0.56
C TYR A 49 -12.34 -2.79 0.87
N ALA A 50 -11.91 -1.79 0.12
CA ALA A 50 -10.58 -1.20 0.17
C ALA A 50 -10.62 0.32 -0.02
N TRP A 51 -9.54 0.95 0.43
CA TRP A 51 -9.23 2.33 0.07
C TRP A 51 -7.98 2.37 -0.80
N GLY A 52 -8.06 3.07 -1.94
CA GLY A 52 -7.01 3.13 -2.96
C GLY A 52 -6.16 4.39 -2.87
N TYR A 53 -4.87 4.23 -3.17
CA TYR A 53 -3.85 5.27 -3.15
C TYR A 53 -2.97 5.20 -4.40
N CYS A 54 -2.88 6.31 -5.13
CA CYS A 54 -2.03 6.48 -6.29
C CYS A 54 -0.55 6.60 -5.86
N THR A 55 0.24 5.59 -6.17
CA THR A 55 1.66 5.54 -5.77
C THR A 55 2.52 6.56 -6.52
N ASN A 56 2.08 6.98 -7.72
CA ASN A 56 2.74 8.03 -8.48
C ASN A 56 2.73 9.40 -7.78
N ASP A 57 1.79 9.63 -6.86
CA ASP A 57 1.62 10.90 -6.15
C ASP A 57 2.45 11.01 -4.87
N ALA A 58 3.09 9.91 -4.43
CA ALA A 58 4.07 9.94 -3.33
C ALA A 58 5.20 10.96 -3.55
N LYS A 59 5.51 11.26 -4.82
CA LYS A 59 6.49 12.30 -5.22
C LYS A 59 6.15 13.68 -4.66
N ASN A 60 4.87 13.97 -4.39
CA ASN A 60 4.41 15.27 -3.90
C ASN A 60 4.90 15.55 -2.47
N ALA A 61 5.29 14.53 -1.71
CA ALA A 61 5.93 14.67 -0.41
C ALA A 61 7.37 15.19 -0.49
N GLY A 62 8.04 15.03 -1.64
CA GLY A 62 9.40 15.54 -1.87
C GLY A 62 10.54 14.79 -1.17
N HIS A 63 10.27 13.71 -0.43
CA HIS A 63 11.32 12.95 0.28
C HIS A 63 12.19 12.07 -0.64
N PHE A 64 11.59 11.50 -1.69
CA PHE A 64 12.26 10.55 -2.58
C PHE A 64 11.99 10.86 -4.05
N SER A 65 12.93 10.48 -4.91
CA SER A 65 12.80 10.69 -6.35
C SER A 65 13.57 9.66 -7.16
N GLY A 66 13.23 9.57 -8.45
CA GLY A 66 13.92 8.75 -9.44
C GLY A 66 13.85 7.24 -9.15
N ARG A 67 14.88 6.52 -9.60
CA ARG A 67 14.91 5.05 -9.59
C ARG A 67 14.76 4.43 -8.19
N LYS A 68 15.15 5.15 -7.13
CA LYS A 68 15.05 4.66 -5.76
C LYS A 68 13.60 4.40 -5.35
N VAL A 69 12.66 5.22 -5.80
CA VAL A 69 11.21 5.05 -5.53
C VAL A 69 10.71 3.72 -6.08
N ALA A 70 10.99 3.42 -7.35
CA ALA A 70 10.60 2.16 -7.98
C ALA A 70 11.22 0.93 -7.27
N THR A 71 12.49 1.03 -6.85
CA THR A 71 13.15 -0.03 -6.08
C THR A 71 12.49 -0.25 -4.72
N MET A 72 12.14 0.83 -4.02
CA MET A 72 11.48 0.74 -2.71
C MET A 72 10.07 0.16 -2.82
N PHE A 73 9.25 0.60 -3.78
CA PHE A 73 7.93 0.00 -4.00
C PHE A 73 8.03 -1.48 -4.35
N LYS A 74 8.95 -1.86 -5.24
CA LYS A 74 9.19 -3.29 -5.54
C LYS A 74 9.52 -4.08 -4.27
N SER A 75 10.36 -3.54 -3.40
CA SER A 75 10.72 -4.16 -2.11
C SER A 75 9.52 -4.26 -1.17
N ILE A 76 8.73 -3.18 -1.04
CA ILE A 76 7.48 -3.16 -0.24
C ILE A 76 6.53 -4.25 -0.70
N TYR A 77 6.28 -4.36 -2.01
CA TYR A 77 5.35 -5.35 -2.56
C TYR A 77 5.86 -6.78 -2.35
N GLN A 78 7.16 -7.02 -2.49
CA GLN A 78 7.73 -8.34 -2.19
C GLN A 78 7.57 -8.76 -0.73
N LYS A 79 7.54 -7.81 0.20
CA LYS A 79 7.41 -8.07 1.64
C LYS A 79 5.95 -8.20 2.07
N LEU A 80 5.09 -7.30 1.60
CA LEU A 80 3.71 -7.17 2.09
C LEU A 80 2.67 -7.83 1.16
N CYS A 81 3.01 -8.04 -0.12
CA CYS A 81 2.15 -8.60 -1.16
C CYS A 81 2.86 -9.69 -1.99
N PRO A 82 3.45 -10.71 -1.35
CA PRO A 82 4.36 -11.65 -2.02
C PRO A 82 3.67 -12.46 -3.14
N ASP A 83 2.35 -12.67 -3.04
CA ASP A 83 1.60 -13.55 -3.93
C ASP A 83 0.88 -12.75 -5.02
N ASN A 84 1.60 -12.48 -6.13
CA ASN A 84 1.07 -11.79 -7.29
C ASN A 84 0.44 -10.43 -6.92
N HIS A 85 1.19 -9.60 -6.18
CA HIS A 85 0.76 -8.26 -5.76
C HIS A 85 -0.47 -8.24 -4.83
N THR A 86 -0.84 -9.39 -4.28
CA THR A 86 -1.96 -9.55 -3.34
C THR A 86 -1.42 -9.91 -1.96
N GLY A 87 -1.76 -9.12 -0.95
CA GLY A 87 -1.36 -9.35 0.44
C GLY A 87 -2.54 -9.51 1.38
N ARG A 88 -2.27 -9.73 2.67
CA ARG A 88 -3.34 -9.87 3.68
C ARG A 88 -4.01 -8.55 4.03
N PHE A 89 -3.31 -7.42 3.93
CA PHE A 89 -3.86 -6.10 4.28
C PHE A 89 -3.55 -5.01 3.25
N LEU A 90 -2.58 -5.28 2.38
CA LEU A 90 -2.15 -4.39 1.31
C LEU A 90 -2.17 -5.21 0.02
N SER A 91 -2.72 -4.62 -1.04
CA SER A 91 -2.67 -5.17 -2.39
C SER A 91 -2.25 -4.07 -3.36
N GLN A 92 -1.81 -4.46 -4.54
CA GLN A 92 -1.27 -3.54 -5.52
C GLN A 92 -1.74 -3.90 -6.92
N CYS A 93 -1.99 -2.87 -7.73
CA CYS A 93 -2.29 -3.00 -9.14
C CYS A 93 -1.41 -2.05 -9.95
N ASN A 94 -0.76 -2.57 -10.99
CA ASN A 94 -0.05 -1.73 -11.95
C ASN A 94 -1.05 -1.22 -12.98
N ASP A 95 -0.90 0.04 -13.40
CA ASP A 95 -1.69 0.61 -14.49
C ASP A 95 -3.20 0.40 -14.33
N TRP A 96 -3.75 0.85 -13.19
CA TRP A 96 -5.17 0.70 -12.86
C TRP A 96 -6.12 1.30 -13.92
N TRP A 97 -5.66 2.32 -14.64
CA TRP A 97 -6.42 2.98 -15.69
C TRP A 97 -6.27 2.34 -17.07
N GLY A 98 -5.27 1.47 -17.26
CA GLY A 98 -4.96 0.84 -18.54
C GLY A 98 -4.39 1.80 -19.60
N ASP A 99 -3.87 2.96 -19.17
CA ASP A 99 -3.31 4.00 -20.04
C ASP A 99 -1.79 4.20 -19.85
N GLY A 100 -1.16 3.31 -19.06
CA GLY A 100 0.24 3.39 -18.66
C GLY A 100 0.47 4.28 -17.42
N SER A 101 -0.58 4.66 -16.70
CA SER A 101 -0.53 5.47 -15.48
C SER A 101 -1.42 4.90 -14.37
N GLY A 102 -1.22 5.38 -13.15
CA GLY A 102 -2.04 4.96 -12.00
C GLY A 102 -1.62 3.61 -11.43
N ASP A 103 -0.36 3.51 -11.02
CA ASP A 103 0.04 2.41 -10.15
C ASP A 103 -0.62 2.63 -8.79
N MET A 104 -1.50 1.69 -8.41
CA MET A 104 -2.36 1.82 -7.24
C MET A 104 -1.95 0.85 -6.13
N LEU A 105 -2.00 1.36 -4.91
CA LEU A 105 -1.89 0.60 -3.67
C LEU A 105 -3.25 0.61 -2.98
N PHE A 106 -3.67 -0.52 -2.42
CA PHE A 106 -4.95 -0.67 -1.75
C PHE A 106 -4.76 -1.18 -0.34
N ILE A 107 -5.45 -0.56 0.61
CA ILE A 107 -5.48 -0.99 2.01
C ILE A 107 -6.88 -1.49 2.32
N ARG A 108 -7.00 -2.63 3.02
CA ARG A 108 -8.29 -3.14 3.48
C ARG A 108 -9.06 -2.06 4.23
N GLY A 109 -10.30 -1.83 3.86
CA GLY A 109 -11.06 -0.72 4.40
C GLY A 109 -11.44 -0.88 5.87
N GLU A 110 -11.37 -2.08 6.44
CA GLU A 110 -11.50 -2.29 7.90
C GLU A 110 -10.41 -1.58 8.71
N ILE A 111 -9.24 -1.35 8.11
CA ILE A 111 -8.06 -0.82 8.81
C ILE A 111 -7.55 0.51 8.25
N HIS A 112 -8.01 0.94 7.06
CA HIS A 112 -7.41 2.08 6.34
C HIS A 112 -7.28 3.35 7.20
N ASN A 113 -8.33 3.75 7.93
CA ASN A 113 -8.30 4.92 8.82
C ASN A 113 -7.16 4.88 9.84
N TYR A 114 -6.85 3.71 10.41
CA TYR A 114 -5.75 3.57 11.36
C TYR A 114 -4.38 3.66 10.69
N ILE A 115 -4.29 3.18 9.44
CA ILE A 115 -3.07 3.27 8.65
C ILE A 115 -2.84 4.72 8.17
N GLU A 116 -3.90 5.44 7.82
CA GLU A 116 -3.84 6.89 7.56
C GLU A 116 -3.40 7.67 8.80
N GLU A 117 -3.94 7.35 9.98
CA GLU A 117 -3.49 7.97 11.24
C GLU A 117 -2.01 7.69 11.51
N TRP A 118 -1.55 6.45 11.30
CA TRP A 118 -0.13 6.11 11.39
C TRP A 118 0.73 6.85 10.36
N ALA A 119 0.21 7.07 9.14
CA ALA A 119 0.93 7.78 8.09
C ALA A 119 1.05 9.28 8.35
N SER A 120 0.11 9.86 9.09
CA SER A 120 0.14 11.28 9.49
C SER A 120 1.18 11.62 10.56
N LYS A 121 1.79 10.59 11.19
CA LYS A 121 2.82 10.72 12.24
C LYS A 121 4.23 10.71 11.64
#